data_AF-A0AAE1CJT7-F1
#
_entry.id   AF-A0AAE1CJT7-F1
#
_cell.length_a   1.000
_cell.length_b   1.000
_cell.length_c   1.000
_cell.angle_alpha   90.00
_cell.angle_beta   90.00
_cell.angle_gamma   90.00
#
_symmetry.space_group_name_H-M   'P 1'
#
loop_
_entity.id
_entity.type
_entity.pdbx_description
1 polymer ?
#
loop_
_entity_poly.entity_id
_entity_poly.type
_entity_poly.pdbx_seq_one_letter_code
_entity_poly.pdbx_strand_id
1 'polypeptide(L)'
;MADMAQRDSARFGQLEYFIKRFPVLLPADSILDKLHAEFNQYTTEDISNLLVKERADEQWQGLASNKTADRKFKVLPRVMAGILSIPHSNAQCEIVFSTVRKNVKDFRGNLSCTNLQGFMILNQEGTICHERAFLKDLLRRCKSANIKGCWM
;
A
#
# COMPACT_ATOMS: atom_id res chain seq x y z
N MET A 1 -15.02 8.87 4.83
CA MET A 1 -15.38 8.24 3.53
C MET A 1 -14.92 6.80 3.46
N ALA A 2 -13.61 6.52 3.47
CA ALA A 2 -13.10 5.15 3.42
C ALA A 2 -13.16 4.45 4.79
N ASP A 3 -13.38 5.18 5.88
CA ASP A 3 -13.78 4.62 7.16
C ASP A 3 -15.29 4.30 7.13
N MET A 4 -15.63 3.03 7.31
CA MET A 4 -17.02 2.56 7.34
C MET A 4 -17.79 3.06 8.55
N ALA A 5 -17.12 3.41 9.66
CA ALA A 5 -17.76 3.97 10.84
C ALA A 5 -18.31 5.39 10.59
N GLN A 6 -17.76 6.10 9.60
CA GLN A 6 -18.19 7.46 9.24
C GLN A 6 -19.13 7.49 8.04
N ARG A 7 -19.75 6.36 7.68
CA ARG A 7 -20.55 6.23 6.44
C ARG A 7 -21.69 7.26 6.36
N ASP A 8 -22.33 7.59 7.48
CA ASP A 8 -23.50 8.46 7.51
C ASP A 8 -23.17 9.92 7.16
N SER A 9 -21.89 10.29 7.27
CA SER A 9 -21.37 11.61 6.89
C SER A 9 -20.77 11.62 5.48
N ALA A 10 -20.61 10.46 4.85
CA ALA A 10 -19.93 10.33 3.57
C ALA A 10 -20.84 10.81 2.42
N ARG A 11 -20.29 11.66 1.54
CA ARG A 11 -20.99 12.14 0.35
C ARG A 11 -20.34 11.58 -0.89
N PHE A 12 -21.13 11.24 -1.91
CA PHE A 12 -20.60 10.74 -3.17
C PHE A 12 -19.62 11.72 -3.85
N GLY A 13 -19.81 13.03 -3.69
CA GLY A 13 -18.87 14.03 -4.21
C GLY A 13 -17.43 13.88 -3.68
N GLN A 14 -17.26 13.31 -2.49
CA GLN A 14 -15.92 12.96 -1.98
C GLN A 14 -15.29 11.84 -2.81
N LEU A 15 -16.08 10.83 -3.19
CA LEU A 15 -15.62 9.72 -4.02
C LEU A 15 -15.31 10.19 -5.44
N GLU A 16 -16.17 11.04 -5.99
CA GLU A 16 -16.00 11.65 -7.31
C GLU A 16 -14.71 12.46 -7.42
N TYR A 17 -14.33 13.18 -6.35
CA TYR A 17 -13.04 13.87 -6.28
C TYR A 17 -11.86 12.92 -6.50
N PHE A 18 -11.83 11.77 -5.82
CA PHE A 18 -10.74 10.80 -5.97
C PHE A 18 -10.74 10.15 -7.34
N ILE A 19 -11.90 9.83 -7.92
CA ILE A 19 -11.98 9.28 -9.27
C ILE A 19 -11.48 10.30 -10.31
N LYS A 20 -11.85 11.58 -10.18
CA LYS A 20 -11.36 12.64 -11.08
C LYS A 20 -9.86 12.85 -10.94
N ARG A 21 -9.33 12.81 -9.72
CA ARG A 21 -7.91 13.02 -9.44
C ARG A 21 -7.05 11.80 -9.78
N PHE A 22 -7.58 10.60 -9.61
CA PHE A 22 -6.91 9.33 -9.86
C PHE A 22 -7.82 8.41 -10.69
N PRO A 23 -7.91 8.62 -12.02
CA PRO A 23 -8.78 7.84 -12.90
C PRO A 23 -8.52 6.34 -12.87
N VAL A 24 -7.27 5.94 -12.55
CA VAL A 24 -6.83 4.54 -12.42
C VAL A 24 -7.57 3.77 -11.32
N LEU A 25 -8.21 4.46 -10.37
CA LEU A 25 -9.00 3.83 -9.31
C LEU A 25 -10.28 3.19 -9.85
N LEU A 26 -10.83 3.71 -10.95
CA LEU A 26 -12.01 3.14 -11.58
C LEU A 26 -11.60 2.00 -12.52
N PRO A 27 -12.14 0.79 -12.34
CA PRO A 27 -11.89 -0.32 -13.27
C PRO A 27 -12.34 0.04 -14.69
N ALA A 28 -11.57 -0.36 -15.71
CA ALA A 28 -11.84 -0.01 -17.11
C ALA A 28 -13.20 -0.53 -17.65
N ASP A 29 -13.74 -1.57 -17.03
CA ASP A 29 -15.03 -2.21 -17.31
C ASP A 29 -16.21 -1.56 -16.55
N SER A 30 -15.93 -0.56 -15.71
CA SER A 30 -16.88 0.07 -14.80
C SER A 30 -17.18 1.51 -15.17
N ILE A 31 -18.45 1.88 -15.07
CA ILE A 31 -18.94 3.24 -15.36
C ILE A 31 -19.19 3.93 -14.03
N LEU A 32 -18.99 5.24 -13.97
CA LEU A 32 -19.20 6.05 -12.76
C LEU A 32 -20.62 5.88 -12.18
N ASP A 33 -21.62 5.66 -13.02
CA ASP A 33 -23.00 5.38 -12.60
C ASP A 33 -23.14 4.09 -11.78
N LYS A 34 -22.39 3.04 -12.14
CA LYS A 34 -22.38 1.77 -11.38
C LYS A 34 -21.79 1.99 -9.99
N LEU A 35 -20.71 2.77 -9.91
CA LEU A 35 -20.09 3.14 -8.63
C LEU A 35 -21.06 3.95 -7.77
N HIS A 36 -21.82 4.86 -8.39
CA HIS A 36 -22.81 5.68 -7.69
C HIS A 36 -23.98 4.84 -7.16
N ALA A 37 -24.47 3.89 -7.95
CA ALA A 37 -25.50 2.94 -7.52
C ALA A 37 -25.03 2.06 -6.35
N GLU A 38 -23.82 1.50 -6.43
CA GLU A 38 -23.22 0.73 -5.35
C GLU A 38 -23.01 1.58 -4.09
N PHE A 39 -22.62 2.86 -4.23
CA PHE A 39 -22.47 3.78 -3.09
C PHE A 39 -23.79 4.03 -2.39
N ASN A 40 -24.87 4.31 -3.13
CA ASN A 40 -26.19 4.52 -2.54
C ASN A 40 -26.68 3.27 -1.80
N GLN A 41 -26.51 2.10 -2.41
CA GLN A 41 -26.87 0.84 -1.75
C GLN A 41 -26.08 0.60 -0.46
N TYR A 42 -24.77 0.89 -0.48
CA TYR A 42 -23.90 0.79 0.69
C TYR A 42 -24.37 1.66 1.86
N THR A 43 -24.88 2.87 1.60
CA THR A 43 -25.38 3.74 2.68
C THR A 43 -26.63 3.19 3.38
N THR A 44 -27.41 2.36 2.70
CA THR A 44 -28.67 1.78 3.23
C THR A 44 -28.51 0.37 3.80
N GLU A 45 -27.49 -0.38 3.40
CA GLU A 45 -27.30 -1.78 3.81
C GLU A 45 -26.85 -1.86 5.29
N ASP A 46 -27.25 -2.91 6.02
CA ASP A 46 -26.70 -3.18 7.35
C ASP A 46 -25.29 -3.78 7.22
N ILE A 47 -24.29 -3.06 7.75
CA ILE A 47 -22.88 -3.45 7.71
C ILE A 47 -22.31 -3.70 9.11
N SER A 48 -23.16 -3.80 10.14
CA SER A 48 -22.74 -3.94 11.54
C SER A 48 -21.73 -5.09 11.75
N ASN A 49 -21.90 -6.18 11.00
CA ASN A 49 -21.03 -7.36 11.03
C ASN A 49 -19.61 -7.09 10.48
N LEU A 50 -19.45 -6.09 9.61
CA LEU A 50 -18.16 -5.74 9.01
C LEU A 50 -17.34 -4.80 9.90
N LEU A 51 -18.01 -3.95 10.70
CA LEU A 51 -17.37 -3.01 11.62
C LEU A 51 -16.62 -3.70 12.78
N VAL A 52 -16.83 -5.01 12.98
CA VAL A 52 -16.11 -5.81 13.98
C VAL A 52 -14.61 -5.90 13.66
N LYS A 53 -14.22 -5.74 12.39
CA LYS A 53 -12.81 -5.77 12.01
C LYS A 53 -12.14 -4.44 12.33
N GLU A 54 -10.94 -4.49 12.92
CA GLU A 54 -10.18 -3.30 13.33
C GLU A 54 -9.67 -2.48 12.13
N ARG A 55 -9.31 -3.16 11.05
CA ARG A 55 -8.68 -2.53 9.89
C ARG A 55 -9.67 -2.22 8.77
N ALA A 56 -9.69 -0.97 8.31
CA ALA A 56 -10.58 -0.50 7.26
C ALA A 56 -10.45 -1.31 5.94
N ASP A 57 -9.25 -1.72 5.55
CA ASP A 57 -9.05 -2.52 4.33
C ASP A 57 -9.71 -3.90 4.43
N GLU A 58 -9.67 -4.53 5.60
CA GLU A 58 -10.32 -5.82 5.85
C GLU A 58 -11.85 -5.70 5.89
N GLN A 59 -12.36 -4.55 6.33
CA GLN A 59 -13.79 -4.23 6.29
C GLN A 59 -14.28 -4.16 4.83
N TRP A 60 -13.59 -3.42 3.96
CA TRP A 60 -13.93 -3.33 2.53
C TRP A 60 -13.79 -4.66 1.81
N GLN A 61 -12.77 -5.45 2.14
CA GLN A 61 -12.64 -6.80 1.61
C GLN A 61 -13.80 -7.70 2.06
N GLY A 62 -14.29 -7.52 3.29
CA GLY A 62 -15.49 -8.18 3.79
C GLY A 62 -16.73 -7.85 2.97
N LEU A 63 -16.92 -6.57 2.62
CA LEU A 63 -18.02 -6.13 1.77
C LEU A 63 -17.94 -6.73 0.36
N ALA A 64 -16.74 -6.82 -0.22
CA ALA A 64 -16.52 -7.44 -1.53
C ALA A 64 -16.79 -8.96 -1.54
N SER A 65 -16.60 -9.61 -0.40
CA SER A 65 -16.68 -11.07 -0.25
C SER A 65 -18.06 -11.57 0.13
N ASN A 66 -19.02 -10.69 0.41
CA ASN A 66 -20.38 -11.08 0.78
C ASN A 66 -21.06 -11.82 -0.39
N LYS A 67 -21.19 -13.14 -0.24
CA LYS A 67 -21.70 -14.10 -1.24
C LYS A 67 -23.23 -14.11 -1.29
N THR A 68 -23.86 -12.95 -1.45
CA THR A 68 -25.24 -12.96 -1.96
C THR A 68 -25.21 -13.37 -3.43
N ALA A 69 -26.26 -14.02 -3.93
CA ALA A 69 -26.30 -14.67 -5.25
C ALA A 69 -25.91 -13.73 -6.42
N ASP A 70 -26.13 -12.43 -6.24
CA ASP A 70 -25.44 -11.38 -7.00
C ASP A 70 -24.38 -10.74 -6.09
N ARG A 71 -23.12 -10.68 -6.57
CA ARG A 71 -22.07 -9.87 -5.94
C ARG A 71 -22.55 -8.40 -5.95
N LYS A 72 -23.26 -8.00 -4.89
CA LYS A 72 -23.91 -6.68 -4.75
C LYS A 72 -22.92 -5.52 -4.91
N PHE A 73 -21.67 -5.73 -4.51
CA PHE A 73 -20.61 -4.72 -4.54
C PHE A 73 -19.39 -5.27 -5.26
N LYS A 74 -19.14 -4.83 -6.50
CA LYS A 74 -17.95 -5.21 -7.28
C LYS A 74 -16.97 -4.06 -7.44
N VAL A 75 -17.49 -2.85 -7.60
CA VAL A 75 -16.69 -1.68 -7.98
C VAL A 75 -16.30 -0.88 -6.74
N LEU A 76 -17.24 -0.62 -5.85
CA LEU A 76 -17.07 0.24 -4.66
C LEU A 76 -15.96 -0.26 -3.73
N PRO A 77 -15.88 -1.55 -3.33
CA PRO A 77 -14.82 -2.02 -2.44
C PRO A 77 -13.43 -1.89 -3.06
N ARG A 78 -13.33 -2.07 -4.38
CA ARG A 78 -12.07 -1.95 -5.11
C ARG A 78 -11.60 -0.49 -5.18
N VAL A 79 -12.52 0.43 -5.45
CA VAL A 79 -12.24 1.87 -5.42
C VAL A 79 -11.81 2.29 -4.02
N MET A 80 -12.52 1.86 -2.98
CA MET A 80 -12.20 2.22 -1.60
C MET A 80 -10.85 1.66 -1.14
N ALA A 81 -10.52 0.41 -1.50
CA ALA A 81 -9.19 -0.15 -1.27
C ALA A 81 -8.08 0.66 -1.97
N GLY A 82 -8.35 1.12 -3.19
CA GLY A 82 -7.42 1.98 -3.92
C GLY A 82 -7.30 3.39 -3.30
N ILE A 83 -8.33 3.91 -2.65
CA ILE A 83 -8.24 5.18 -1.90
C ILE A 83 -7.44 5.00 -0.63
N LEU A 84 -7.62 3.88 0.08
CA LEU A 84 -6.86 3.54 1.29
C LEU A 84 -5.36 3.33 1.03
N SER A 85 -4.96 3.01 -0.21
CA SER A 85 -3.55 2.90 -0.59
C SER A 85 -2.89 4.24 -0.88
N ILE A 86 -3.65 5.34 -0.96
CA ILE A 86 -3.11 6.68 -1.15
C ILE A 86 -2.54 7.17 0.19
N PRO A 87 -1.23 7.44 0.27
CA PRO A 87 -0.64 7.94 1.50
C PRO A 87 -1.21 9.32 1.86
N HIS A 88 -1.67 9.47 3.09
CA HIS A 88 -2.26 10.72 3.60
C HIS A 88 -1.22 11.82 3.87
N SER A 89 0.07 11.49 3.87
CA SER A 89 1.16 12.46 4.05
C SER A 89 2.43 12.00 3.33
N ASN A 90 3.33 12.97 3.11
CA ASN A 90 4.65 12.69 2.53
C ASN A 90 5.66 12.17 3.57
N ALA A 91 5.27 11.98 4.84
CA ALA A 91 6.19 11.62 5.92
C ALA A 91 6.97 10.32 5.65
N GLN A 92 6.33 9.33 5.01
CA GLN A 92 7.01 8.10 4.62
C GLN A 92 8.10 8.35 3.57
N CYS A 93 7.86 9.25 2.61
CA CYS A 93 8.88 9.69 1.65
C CYS A 93 9.99 10.49 2.36
N GLU A 94 9.66 11.30 3.37
CA GLU A 94 10.65 12.05 4.15
C GLU A 94 11.59 11.14 4.95
N ILE A 95 11.09 10.02 5.50
CA ILE A 95 11.91 8.98 6.13
C ILE A 95 12.88 8.38 5.11
N VAL A 96 12.39 8.05 3.92
CA VAL A 96 13.21 7.54 2.81
C VAL A 96 14.29 8.57 2.45
N PHE A 97 13.93 9.84 2.24
CA PHE A 97 14.88 10.90 1.88
C PHE A 97 15.87 11.22 2.99
N SER A 98 15.47 11.17 4.25
CA SER A 98 16.37 11.30 5.40
C SER A 98 17.40 10.17 5.41
N THR A 99 16.96 8.93 5.21
CA THR A 99 17.84 7.75 5.12
C THR A 99 18.82 7.88 3.96
N VAL A 100 18.35 8.32 2.79
CA VAL A 100 19.20 8.54 1.62
C VAL A 100 20.22 9.64 1.88
N ARG A 101 19.80 10.78 2.44
CA ARG A 101 20.72 11.89 2.77
C ARG A 101 21.82 11.44 3.71
N LYS A 102 21.48 10.72 4.79
CA LYS A 102 22.48 10.20 5.75
C LYS A 102 23.48 9.26 5.09
N ASN A 103 23.03 8.32 4.25
CA ASN A 103 23.92 7.33 3.62
C ASN A 103 24.81 7.91 2.51
N VAL A 104 24.34 8.96 1.81
CA VAL A 104 25.08 9.59 0.71
C VAL A 104 26.02 10.71 1.20
N LYS A 105 25.60 11.51 2.19
CA LYS A 105 26.34 12.70 2.63
C LYS A 105 27.12 12.53 3.92
N ASP A 106 26.56 11.82 4.91
CA ASP A 106 27.09 11.82 6.29
C ASP A 106 27.81 10.52 6.65
N PHE A 107 27.51 9.42 5.95
CA PHE A 107 28.10 8.11 6.21
C PHE A 107 29.41 7.93 5.43
N ARG A 108 30.51 7.66 6.14
CA ARG A 108 31.87 7.50 5.55
C ARG A 108 31.98 6.39 4.49
N GLY A 109 31.04 5.45 4.47
CA GLY A 109 30.99 4.34 3.51
C GLY A 109 30.31 4.65 2.18
N ASN A 110 29.75 5.86 1.99
CA ASN A 110 29.05 6.36 0.79
C ASN A 110 28.57 5.26 -0.18
N LEU A 111 27.43 4.65 0.14
CA LEU A 111 26.85 3.60 -0.70
C LEU A 111 26.40 4.20 -2.03
N SER A 112 26.73 3.53 -3.14
CA SER A 112 26.16 3.90 -4.45
C SER A 112 24.63 3.83 -4.40
N CYS A 113 23.95 4.69 -5.17
CA CYS A 113 22.49 4.75 -5.19
C CYS A 113 21.84 3.38 -5.49
N THR A 114 22.46 2.55 -6.34
CA THR A 114 21.98 1.19 -6.67
C THR A 114 22.01 0.26 -5.46
N ASN A 115 23.11 0.29 -4.69
CA ASN A 115 23.24 -0.55 -3.51
C ASN A 115 22.31 -0.08 -2.39
N LEU A 116 22.16 1.23 -2.24
CA LEU A 116 21.24 1.82 -1.28
C LEU A 116 19.79 1.49 -1.62
N GLN A 117 19.40 1.55 -2.89
CA GLN A 117 18.07 1.15 -3.36
C GLN A 117 17.80 -0.33 -3.02
N GLY A 118 18.73 -1.23 -3.34
CA GLY A 118 18.60 -2.65 -3.01
C GLY A 118 18.47 -2.89 -1.50
N PHE A 119 19.26 -2.19 -0.70
CA PHE A 119 19.19 -2.25 0.76
C PHE A 119 17.84 -1.74 1.31
N MET A 120 17.32 -0.65 0.78
CA MET A 120 16.04 -0.08 1.23
C MET A 120 14.85 -0.97 0.88
N ILE A 121 14.85 -1.60 -0.30
CA ILE A 121 13.86 -2.62 -0.68
C ILE A 121 13.90 -3.78 0.31
N LEU A 122 15.11 -4.29 0.58
CA LEU A 122 15.31 -5.37 1.55
C LEU A 122 14.84 -4.98 2.96
N ASN A 123 14.96 -3.72 3.39
CA ASN A 123 14.45 -3.32 4.71
C ASN A 123 12.92 -3.18 4.77
N GLN A 124 12.26 -2.93 3.63
CA GLN A 124 10.79 -2.81 3.58
C GLN A 124 10.07 -4.16 3.62
N GLU A 125 10.74 -5.24 3.21
CA GLU A 125 10.18 -6.62 3.24
C GLU A 125 9.94 -7.17 4.66
N GLY A 126 10.31 -6.43 5.71
CA GLY A 126 9.83 -6.67 7.08
C GLY A 126 10.40 -7.89 7.80
N THR A 127 11.29 -8.67 7.18
CA THR A 127 11.96 -9.79 7.86
C THR A 127 13.03 -9.26 8.81
N ILE A 128 13.05 -9.78 10.04
CA ILE A 128 14.05 -9.42 11.04
C ILE A 128 15.44 -9.81 10.51
N CYS A 129 16.41 -8.90 10.63
CA CYS A 129 17.70 -8.99 9.92
C CYS A 129 18.47 -10.30 10.14
N HIS A 130 18.33 -10.93 11.30
CA HIS A 130 19.04 -12.16 11.66
C HIS A 130 18.30 -13.45 11.24
N GLU A 131 17.03 -13.35 10.88
CA GLU A 131 16.22 -14.48 10.40
C GLU A 131 16.31 -14.64 8.87
N ARG A 132 16.87 -13.65 8.18
CA ARG A 132 16.96 -13.64 6.72
C ARG A 132 18.02 -14.62 6.23
N ALA A 133 17.57 -15.69 5.59
CA ALA A 133 18.44 -16.66 4.94
C ALA A 133 18.88 -16.15 3.54
N PHE A 134 20.18 -15.93 3.36
CA PHE A 134 20.77 -15.64 2.05
C PHE A 134 21.32 -16.91 1.41
N LEU A 135 21.30 -16.98 0.08
CA LEU A 135 21.92 -18.06 -0.68
C LEU A 135 23.42 -18.18 -0.33
N LYS A 136 23.90 -19.39 -0.04
CA LYS A 136 25.30 -19.65 0.32
C LYS A 136 26.28 -19.19 -0.76
N ASP A 137 25.91 -19.30 -2.03
CA ASP A 137 26.72 -18.83 -3.16
C ASP A 137 26.83 -17.31 -3.22
N LEU A 138 25.76 -16.59 -2.86
CA LEU A 138 25.77 -15.13 -2.75
C LEU A 138 26.74 -14.70 -1.64
N LEU A 139 26.64 -15.32 -0.45
CA LEU A 139 27.54 -15.03 0.67
C LEU A 139 29.00 -15.35 0.33
N ARG A 140 29.25 -16.44 -0.41
CA ARG A 140 30.59 -16.83 -0.87
C ARG A 140 31.17 -15.79 -1.82
N ARG A 141 30.38 -15.28 -2.77
CA ARG A 141 30.78 -14.22 -3.72
C ARG A 141 31.03 -12.88 -3.03
N CYS A 142 30.20 -12.50 -2.05
CA CYS A 142 30.40 -11.26 -1.29
C CYS A 142 31.68 -11.32 -0.43
N LYS A 143 31.97 -12.47 0.20
CA LYS A 143 33.21 -12.66 0.96
C LYS A 143 34.47 -12.59 0.08
N SER A 144 34.43 -13.15 -1.13
CA SER A 144 35.60 -13.10 -2.04
C SER A 144 35.87 -11.70 -2.61
N ALA A 145 34.87 -10.83 -2.69
CA ALA A 145 35.03 -9.44 -3.10
C ALA A 145 35.76 -8.57 -2.05
N ASN A 146 35.55 -8.85 -0.76
CA ASN A 146 36.17 -8.09 0.33
C ASN A 146 37.67 -8.41 0.54
N ILE A 147 38.13 -9.56 0.05
CA ILE A 147 39.53 -10.01 0.22
C ILE A 147 40.47 -9.37 -0.82
N LYS A 148 39.94 -8.78 -1.91
CA LYS A 148 40.77 -8.14 -2.95
C LYS A 148 41.16 -6.69 -2.66
N GLY A 149 40.77 -6.12 -1.52
CA GLY A 149 41.00 -4.71 -1.16
C GLY A 149 42.10 -4.46 -0.12
N CYS A 150 42.89 -5.47 0.25
CA CYS A 150 44.02 -5.29 1.16
C CYS A 150 45.26 -5.91 0.50
N TRP A 151 46.37 -5.16 0.54
CA TRP A 151 47.69 -5.44 -0.06
C TRP A 151 47.88 -5.00 -1.52
N MET A 152 48.16 -3.70 -1.71
CA MET A 152 49.32 -3.27 -2.50
C MET A 152 49.97 -2.07 -1.81
#